data_AF-A0A2T0STB4-F1
#
_entry.id   AF-A0A2T0STB4-F1
#
_cell.length_a   1.000
_cell.length_b   1.000
_cell.length_c   1.000
_cell.angle_alpha   90.00
_cell.angle_beta   90.00
_cell.angle_gamma   90.00
#
_symmetry.space_group_name_H-M   'P 1'
#
loop_
_entity.id
_entity.type
_entity.pdbx_description
1 polymer ?
#
loop_
_entity_poly.entity_id
_entity_poly.type
_entity_poly.pdbx_seq_one_letter_code
_entity_poly.pdbx_strand_id
1 'polypeptide(L)' 'MGAFFSARAQSGAGGDEPEVVAEVVYRAATDGTDQLRCTAGPYAAELIAGRDAVDDATSIGGVREQFGI' A
#
# COMPACT_ATOMS: atom_id res chain seq x y z
N MET A 1 -14.29 1.72 15.65
CA MET A 1 -13.08 2.43 15.18
C MET A 1 -12.20 1.41 14.47
N GLY A 2 -12.46 1.20 13.18
CA GLY A 2 -11.91 0.11 12.39
C GLY A 2 -10.46 0.34 11.94
N ALA A 3 -9.81 -0.77 11.54
CA ALA A 3 -8.40 -0.93 11.18
C ALA A 3 -7.78 0.15 10.27
N PHE A 4 -8.60 0.92 9.56
CA PHE A 4 -8.17 2.03 8.71
C PHE A 4 -7.57 3.22 9.50
N PHE A 5 -8.01 3.48 10.74
CA PHE A 5 -7.43 4.56 11.57
C PHE A 5 -5.97 4.25 11.98
N SER A 6 -5.64 2.96 12.11
CA SER A 6 -4.27 2.48 12.36
C SER A 6 -3.34 2.71 11.17
N ALA A 7 -3.86 2.69 9.94
CA ALA A 7 -3.08 2.89 8.73
C ALA A 7 -2.68 4.37 8.51
N ARG A 8 -3.54 5.33 8.89
CA ARG A 8 -3.23 6.77 8.73
C ARG A 8 -2.43 7.38 9.89
N ALA A 9 -2.47 6.79 11.08
CA ALA A 9 -1.58 7.18 12.18
C ALA A 9 -0.08 6.97 11.85
N GLN A 10 0.22 6.15 10.84
CA GLN A 10 1.59 5.86 10.39
C GLN A 10 2.16 6.91 9.40
N SER A 11 1.35 7.85 8.90
CA SER A 11 1.77 8.78 7.83
C SER A 11 2.72 9.92 8.25
N GLY A 12 3.31 9.85 9.45
CA GLY A 12 4.39 10.76 9.87
C GLY A 12 5.79 10.14 9.85
N ALA A 13 5.89 8.79 9.81
CA ALA A 13 7.16 8.07 9.93
C ALA A 13 7.12 6.60 9.43
N GLY A 14 6.09 6.17 8.69
CA GLY A 14 5.91 4.78 8.27
C GLY A 14 6.10 4.61 6.77
N GLY A 15 7.25 4.07 6.37
CA GLY A 15 7.58 3.69 5.00
C GLY A 15 8.84 2.83 5.01
N ASP A 16 9.06 2.06 3.93
CA ASP A 16 10.31 1.33 3.77
C ASP A 16 11.49 2.29 3.53
N GLU A 17 12.70 1.83 3.84
CA GLU A 17 13.93 2.56 3.49
C GLU A 17 14.02 2.76 1.96
N PRO A 18 14.59 3.89 1.48
CA PRO A 18 14.70 4.17 0.06
C PRO A 18 15.38 3.04 -0.74
N GLU A 19 16.38 2.39 -0.16
CA GLU A 19 17.13 1.28 -0.76
C GLU A 19 16.23 0.07 -1.07
N VAL A 20 15.25 -0.22 -0.21
CA VAL A 20 14.28 -1.30 -0.42
C VAL A 20 13.42 -1.02 -1.65
N VAL A 21 12.97 0.23 -1.80
CA VAL A 21 12.18 0.65 -2.97
C VAL A 21 13.05 0.64 -4.24
N ALA A 22 14.29 1.12 -4.14
CA ALA A 22 15.23 1.17 -5.27
C ALA A 22 15.52 -0.23 -5.84
N GLU A 23 15.70 -1.24 -4.97
CA GLU A 23 15.91 -2.63 -5.40
C GLU A 23 14.71 -3.18 -6.19
N VAL A 24 13.49 -2.89 -5.75
CA VAL A 24 12.27 -3.33 -6.46
C VAL A 24 12.17 -2.66 -7.83
N VAL A 25 12.48 -1.37 -7.93
CA VAL A 25 12.50 -0.63 -9.21
C VAL A 25 13.56 -1.19 -10.15
N TYR A 26 14.77 -1.46 -9.65
CA TYR A 26 15.84 -2.05 -10.44
C TYR A 26 15.44 -3.41 -10.99
N ARG A 27 14.89 -4.29 -10.15
CA ARG A 27 14.39 -5.60 -10.59
C ARG A 27 13.30 -5.47 -11.64
N ALA A 28 12.30 -4.62 -11.41
CA ALA A 28 11.20 -4.41 -12.35
C ALA A 28 11.68 -3.91 -13.74
N ALA A 29 12.80 -3.20 -13.79
CA ALA A 29 13.40 -2.73 -15.03
C ALA A 29 14.29 -3.78 -15.73
N THR A 30 14.70 -4.84 -15.04
CA THR A 30 15.77 -5.75 -15.51
C THR A 30 15.42 -7.23 -15.50
N ASP A 31 14.32 -7.65 -14.89
CA ASP A 31 13.94 -9.06 -14.76
C ASP A 31 13.39 -9.69 -16.04
N GLY A 32 13.21 -8.88 -17.10
CA GLY A 32 12.76 -9.34 -18.42
C GLY A 32 11.29 -9.77 -18.45
N THR A 33 10.51 -9.43 -17.43
CA THR A 33 9.08 -9.73 -17.36
C THR A 33 8.24 -8.55 -17.84
N ASP A 34 7.02 -8.84 -18.31
CA ASP A 34 6.02 -7.83 -18.65
C ASP A 34 5.13 -7.46 -17.43
N GLN A 35 5.66 -7.60 -16.21
CA GLN A 35 4.89 -7.38 -14.99
C GLN A 35 4.57 -5.88 -14.80
N LEU A 36 3.31 -5.51 -14.96
CA LEU A 36 2.86 -4.11 -14.89
C LEU A 36 2.86 -3.52 -13.47
N ARG A 37 2.69 -4.34 -12.43
CA ARG A 37 2.55 -3.87 -11.04
C ARG A 37 3.51 -4.61 -10.12
N CYS A 38 4.36 -3.87 -9.42
CA CYS A 38 5.32 -4.38 -8.45
C CYS A 38 5.03 -3.78 -7.08
N THR A 39 4.88 -4.63 -6.07
CA THR A 39 4.78 -4.19 -4.67
C THR A 39 6.15 -3.76 -4.16
N ALA A 40 6.28 -2.48 -3.80
CA ALA A 40 7.53 -1.86 -3.39
C ALA A 40 7.76 -2.02 -1.87
N GLY A 41 8.24 -3.20 -1.48
CA GLY A 41 8.67 -3.49 -0.12
C GLY A 41 7.57 -3.89 0.87
N PRO A 42 7.94 -4.26 2.11
CA PRO A 42 7.03 -4.75 3.14
C PRO A 42 5.92 -3.75 3.51
N TYR A 43 6.23 -2.46 3.62
CA TYR A 43 5.24 -1.47 3.99
C TYR A 43 4.10 -1.39 2.95
N ALA A 44 4.46 -1.37 1.67
CA ALA A 44 3.48 -1.40 0.59
C ALA A 44 2.67 -2.71 0.57
N ALA A 45 3.31 -3.84 0.89
CA ALA A 45 2.65 -5.14 0.94
C ALA A 45 1.56 -5.19 2.03
N GLU A 46 1.82 -4.63 3.21
CA GLU A 46 0.83 -4.57 4.30
C GLU A 46 -0.38 -3.69 3.93
N LEU A 47 -0.13 -2.55 3.27
CA LEU A 47 -1.21 -1.67 2.79
C LEU A 47 -2.09 -2.35 1.74
N ILE A 48 -1.48 -3.06 0.78
CA ILE A 48 -2.21 -3.81 -0.24
C ILE A 48 -2.97 -4.98 0.38
N ALA A 49 -2.35 -5.73 1.31
CA ALA A 49 -3.03 -6.80 2.02
C ALA A 49 -4.25 -6.30 2.82
N GLY A 50 -4.13 -5.14 3.47
CA GLY A 50 -5.25 -4.51 4.15
C GLY A 50 -6.38 -4.08 3.19
N ARG A 51 -6.03 -3.63 1.99
CA ARG A 51 -6.99 -3.29 0.93
C ARG A 51 -7.70 -4.51 0.35
N ASP A 52 -6.98 -5.60 0.15
CA ASP A 52 -7.48 -6.84 -0.46
C ASP A 52 -8.34 -7.66 0.53
N ALA A 53 -8.17 -7.43 1.83
CA ALA A 53 -8.93 -8.10 2.89
C ALA A 53 -10.41 -7.68 2.99
N VAL A 54 -10.81 -6.61 2.29
CA VAL A 54 -12.17 -6.06 2.34
C VAL A 54 -12.72 -5.83 0.93
N ASP A 55 -14.05 -5.94 0.78
CA ASP A 55 -14.71 -5.65 -0.49
C ASP A 55 -14.63 -4.17 -0.85
N ASP A 56 -14.85 -3.87 -2.14
CA ASP A 56 -14.73 -2.51 -2.67
C ASP A 56 -15.71 -1.52 -2.03
N ALA A 57 -16.94 -1.95 -1.73
CA ALA A 57 -17.93 -1.06 -1.13
C ALA A 57 -17.54 -0.69 0.31
N THR A 58 -17.05 -1.66 1.08
CA THR A 58 -16.51 -1.44 2.43
C THR A 58 -15.28 -0.54 2.40
N SER A 59 -14.34 -0.80 1.48
CA SER A 59 -13.12 0.01 1.34
C SER A 59 -13.44 1.46 0.97
N ILE A 60 -14.24 1.68 -0.08
CA ILE A 60 -14.62 3.01 -0.56
C ILE A 60 -15.45 3.75 0.49
N GLY A 61 -16.34 3.04 1.21
CA GLY A 61 -17.10 3.60 2.33
C GLY A 61 -16.20 4.14 3.44
N GLY A 62 -15.16 3.39 3.83
CA GLY A 62 -14.19 3.86 4.82
C GLY A 62 -13.37 5.07 4.37
N VAL A 63 -12.99 5.13 3.08
CA VAL A 63 -12.32 6.31 2.50
C VAL A 63 -13.25 7.52 2.54
N ARG A 64 -14.50 7.37 2.11
CA ARG A 64 -15.52 8.41 2.14
C ARG A 64 -15.74 9.00 3.53
N GLU A 65 -15.91 8.13 4.53
CA GLU A 65 -16.06 8.53 5.94
C GLU A 65 -14.86 9.34 6.44
N GLN A 66 -13.63 8.93 6.08
CA GLN A 66 -12.42 9.67 6.45
C GLN A 66 -12.36 11.08 5.86
N PHE A 67 -12.88 11.27 4.64
CA PHE A 67 -12.89 12.57 3.97
C PHE A 67 -14.20 13.36 4.21
N GLY A 68 -15.16 12.80 4.95
CA GLY A 68 -16.44 13.43 5.26
C GLY A 68 -17.37 13.60 4.06
N ILE A 69 -17.31 12.68 3.08
CA ILE A 69 -18.07 12.72 1.81
C ILE A 69 -18.87 11.45 1.56
#